data_AF-A0A7X5BQL6-F1
#
_entry.id   AF-A0A7X5BQL6-F1
#
_cell.length_a   1.000
_cell.length_b   1.000
_cell.length_c   1.000
_cell.angle_alpha   90.00
_cell.angle_beta   90.00
_cell.angle_gamma   90.00
#
_symmetry.space_group_name_H-M   'P 1'
#
loop_
_entity.id
_entity.type
_entity.pdbx_description
1 polymer ?
#
loop_
_entity_poly.entity_id
_entity_poly.type
_entity_poly.pdbx_seq_one_letter_code
_entity_poly.pdbx_strand_id
1 'polypeptide(L)'
;MEESRLAKLNKLRERGLVYPYKYEISHNLGELRRQYEREPQGEKVKIRGKIKRVSKQEDSFLIRLEDQGGGVEILVRTTQELKQGEDVVLEGVLTRWEGKLTLDQAFVSEGDAFDVLEVKEKYDMNPEDVEVSVAGRVITLRPMGKALFAHLQDATGRLQIYLRQDIMGEASFKDFEETIDPGDLLGVKGRLFRTNTGELTVEVKEWVLLAKSLHPLPEKWHGLKDVEVRYRQRYLDLIANEHARKVFFLRSRLISEIRRFLDAKGFLEVETPILQPIASGANAKPFITYHNYLEQNLYLRIAPELYLKRLIVGGINRVYELGKNFRNEGVDTTHNPEFTMLEFYCAYWDYKDLMVFTEELFSYLLNQLVGGLKITYQGKELDFTPPFKRYRYFELLEEKTGKDKDFFLKDVEGLRRLAKEVGVPKAETLTHAKLIDKVFD
;
A
#
# COMPACT_ATOMS: atom_id res chain seq x y z
N MET A 1 24.92 -19.09 -1.45
CA MET A 1 24.62 -17.76 -2.06
C MET A 1 25.09 -16.62 -1.16
N GLU A 2 24.79 -16.65 0.14
CA GLU A 2 25.23 -15.63 1.10
C GLU A 2 26.75 -15.53 1.23
N GLU A 3 27.45 -16.67 1.31
CA GLU A 3 28.92 -16.72 1.32
C GLU A 3 29.55 -16.04 0.10
N SER A 4 28.94 -16.20 -1.09
CA SER A 4 29.39 -15.53 -2.31
C SER A 4 29.19 -14.01 -2.23
N ARG A 5 28.05 -13.54 -1.70
CA ARG A 5 27.79 -12.09 -1.49
C ARG A 5 28.71 -11.49 -0.44
N LEU A 6 29.02 -12.25 0.61
CA LEU A 6 30.00 -11.86 1.63
C LEU A 6 31.42 -11.78 1.05
N ALA A 7 31.82 -12.74 0.21
CA ALA A 7 33.11 -12.69 -0.49
C ALA A 7 33.22 -11.47 -1.41
N LYS A 8 32.15 -11.14 -2.16
CA LYS A 8 32.07 -9.90 -2.95
C LYS A 8 32.23 -8.65 -2.07
N LEU A 9 31.56 -8.60 -0.92
CA LEU A 9 31.69 -7.49 0.02
C LEU A 9 33.13 -7.35 0.55
N ASN A 10 33.79 -8.46 0.87
CA ASN A 10 35.17 -8.43 1.34
C ASN A 10 36.13 -7.90 0.26
N LYS A 11 35.98 -8.35 -0.99
CA LYS A 11 36.73 -7.82 -2.14
C LYS A 11 36.51 -6.32 -2.33
N LEU A 12 35.29 -5.83 -2.10
CA LEU A 12 35.00 -4.39 -2.16
C LEU A 12 35.69 -3.61 -1.03
N ARG A 13 35.75 -4.17 0.19
CA ARG A 13 36.40 -3.54 1.35
C ARG A 13 37.90 -3.35 1.16
N GLU A 14 38.56 -4.26 0.45
CA GLU A 14 39.98 -4.15 0.11
C GLU A 14 40.29 -2.90 -0.73
N ARG A 15 39.28 -2.34 -1.42
CA ARG A 15 39.42 -1.14 -2.27
C ARG A 15 39.11 0.17 -1.54
N GLY A 16 38.75 0.11 -0.26
CA GLY A 16 38.45 1.28 0.58
C GLY A 16 37.00 1.33 1.08
N LEU A 17 36.45 2.54 1.18
CA LEU A 17 35.11 2.76 1.72
C LEU A 17 34.03 2.21 0.76
N VAL A 18 33.37 1.12 1.17
CA VAL A 18 32.34 0.46 0.35
C VAL A 18 31.00 1.19 0.39
N TYR A 19 30.64 1.75 1.54
CA TYR A 19 29.35 2.40 1.73
C TYR A 19 29.56 3.91 1.84
N PRO A 20 29.19 4.69 0.81
CA PRO A 20 29.29 6.13 0.89
C PRO A 20 28.32 6.67 1.95
N TYR A 21 28.74 7.71 2.67
CA TYR A 21 27.89 8.36 3.67
C TYR A 21 26.70 9.11 3.06
N LYS A 22 26.83 9.55 1.80
CA LYS A 22 25.82 10.33 1.09
C LYS A 22 25.88 9.99 -0.39
N TYR A 23 24.70 9.94 -1.02
CA TYR A 23 24.54 9.97 -2.46
C TYR A 23 23.43 10.96 -2.79
N GLU A 24 23.72 11.94 -3.65
CA GLU A 24 22.74 12.97 -4.02
C GLU A 24 21.88 12.48 -5.16
N ILE A 25 20.58 12.43 -4.94
CA ILE A 25 19.60 12.12 -5.98
C ILE A 25 18.93 13.41 -6.46
N SER A 26 18.64 13.45 -7.76
CA SER A 26 17.87 14.50 -8.40
C SER A 26 16.36 14.29 -8.27
N HIS A 27 15.91 13.02 -8.28
CA HIS A 27 14.49 12.64 -8.29
C HIS A 27 14.28 11.28 -7.63
N ASN A 28 13.10 11.04 -7.06
CA ASN A 28 12.62 9.69 -6.79
C ASN A 28 12.16 9.02 -8.10
N LEU A 29 12.25 7.70 -8.18
CA LEU A 29 12.02 6.94 -9.42
C LEU A 29 10.60 7.13 -9.96
N GLY A 30 9.59 7.05 -9.08
CA GLY A 30 8.18 7.20 -9.45
C GLY A 30 7.79 8.64 -9.77
N GLU A 31 8.44 9.64 -9.16
CA GLU A 31 8.24 11.06 -9.50
C GLU A 31 8.76 11.34 -10.90
N LEU A 32 9.98 10.88 -11.17
CA LEU A 32 10.60 11.02 -12.47
C LEU A 32 9.75 10.36 -13.57
N ARG A 33 9.18 9.19 -13.30
CA ARG A 33 8.25 8.55 -14.21
C ARG A 33 7.01 9.39 -14.46
N ARG A 34 6.33 9.88 -13.42
CA ARG A 34 5.14 10.73 -13.58
C ARG A 34 5.38 12.00 -14.39
N GLN A 35 6.61 12.51 -14.42
CA GLN A 35 6.97 13.64 -15.26
C GLN A 35 6.92 13.32 -16.76
N TYR A 36 7.23 12.09 -17.16
CA TYR A 36 7.32 11.68 -18.57
C TYR A 36 6.26 10.66 -18.99
N GLU A 37 5.52 10.10 -18.05
CA GLU A 37 4.55 9.03 -18.27
C GLU A 37 3.19 9.45 -17.73
N ARG A 38 2.24 9.66 -18.64
CA ARG A 38 0.84 9.90 -18.29
C ARG A 38 0.17 8.59 -17.96
N GLU A 39 -0.62 8.59 -16.89
CA GLU A 39 -1.41 7.43 -16.49
C GLU A 39 -2.73 7.39 -17.28
N PRO A 40 -3.01 6.29 -17.99
CA PRO A 40 -4.32 6.05 -18.59
C PRO A 40 -5.44 6.11 -17.56
N GLN A 41 -6.60 6.62 -17.95
CA GLN A 41 -7.80 6.72 -17.10
C GLN A 41 -8.80 5.60 -17.40
N GLY A 42 -8.32 4.48 -17.96
CA GLY A 42 -9.15 3.34 -18.34
C GLY A 42 -9.91 3.54 -19.64
N GLU A 43 -9.47 4.46 -20.50
CA GLU A 43 -10.03 4.63 -21.84
C GLU A 43 -9.87 3.36 -22.70
N LYS A 44 -10.92 3.07 -23.49
CA LYS A 44 -10.88 2.05 -24.52
C LYS A 44 -10.29 2.64 -25.80
N VAL A 45 -9.39 1.92 -26.45
CA VAL A 45 -8.76 2.33 -27.70
C VAL A 45 -8.62 1.16 -28.66
N LYS A 46 -8.58 1.47 -29.96
CA LYS A 46 -8.21 0.54 -31.03
C LYS A 46 -6.80 0.89 -31.51
N ILE A 47 -5.93 -0.11 -31.54
CA ILE A 47 -4.53 0.04 -31.97
C ILE A 47 -4.25 -0.93 -33.11
N ARG A 48 -3.64 -0.43 -34.19
CA ARG A 48 -3.16 -1.26 -35.30
C ARG A 48 -1.66 -1.50 -35.18
N GLY A 49 -1.20 -2.68 -35.57
CA GLY A 49 0.22 -2.99 -35.62
C GLY A 49 0.48 -4.44 -35.99
N LYS A 50 1.76 -4.81 -36.02
CA LYS A 50 2.23 -6.13 -36.39
C LYS A 50 2.62 -6.94 -35.16
N ILE A 51 2.16 -8.19 -35.07
CA ILE A 51 2.49 -9.07 -33.95
C ILE A 51 3.95 -9.51 -34.05
N LYS A 52 4.84 -8.87 -33.30
CA LYS A 52 6.27 -9.17 -33.32
C LYS A 52 6.63 -10.41 -32.50
N ARG A 53 5.94 -10.61 -31.37
CA ARG A 53 6.18 -11.75 -30.48
C ARG A 53 4.92 -12.07 -29.67
N VAL A 54 4.66 -13.36 -29.49
CA VAL A 54 3.62 -13.90 -28.62
C VAL A 54 4.28 -14.70 -27.50
N SER A 55 3.83 -14.54 -26.26
CA SER A 55 4.32 -15.29 -25.11
C SER A 55 3.14 -15.81 -24.30
N LYS A 56 3.02 -17.13 -24.20
CA LYS A 56 1.96 -17.79 -23.44
C LYS A 56 2.17 -17.57 -21.94
N GLN A 57 1.12 -17.17 -21.24
CA GLN A 57 1.02 -17.13 -19.78
C GLN A 57 0.00 -18.18 -19.32
N GLU A 58 -0.22 -18.30 -18.01
CA GLU A 58 -1.07 -19.33 -17.39
C GLU A 58 -2.49 -19.32 -17.99
N ASP A 59 -3.14 -18.15 -18.02
CA ASP A 59 -4.51 -17.97 -18.54
C ASP A 59 -4.64 -16.89 -19.63
N SER A 60 -3.52 -16.45 -20.21
CA SER A 60 -3.52 -15.36 -21.20
C SER A 60 -2.29 -15.40 -22.12
N PHE A 61 -2.26 -14.50 -23.09
CA PHE A 61 -1.12 -14.24 -23.96
C PHE A 61 -0.63 -12.82 -23.77
N LEU A 62 0.69 -12.68 -23.65
CA LEU A 62 1.38 -11.40 -23.70
C LEU A 62 1.98 -11.22 -25.09
N ILE A 63 1.51 -10.19 -25.78
CA ILE A 63 1.90 -9.86 -27.15
C ILE A 63 2.74 -8.59 -27.15
N ARG A 64 3.77 -8.58 -27.99
CA ARG A 64 4.48 -7.36 -28.40
C ARG A 64 3.96 -6.96 -29.76
N LEU A 65 3.18 -5.89 -29.79
CA LEU A 65 2.63 -5.31 -31.00
C LEU A 65 3.57 -4.18 -31.45
N GLU A 66 4.16 -4.34 -32.63
CA GLU A 66 5.06 -3.36 -33.24
C GLU A 66 4.29 -2.42 -34.14
N ASP A 67 4.70 -1.16 -34.16
CA ASP A 67 4.18 -0.14 -35.07
C ASP A 67 4.37 -0.53 -36.55
N GLN A 68 3.49 -0.06 -37.45
CA GLN A 68 3.62 -0.33 -38.89
C GLN A 68 4.90 0.25 -39.49
N GLY A 69 5.40 1.37 -38.95
CA GLY A 69 6.69 1.97 -39.31
C GLY A 69 7.90 1.26 -38.70
N GLY A 70 7.68 0.30 -37.79
CA GLY A 70 8.71 -0.45 -37.09
C GLY A 70 9.36 0.31 -35.94
N GLY A 71 10.06 -0.42 -35.05
CA GLY A 71 10.93 0.17 -34.04
C GLY A 71 10.26 0.62 -32.74
N VAL A 72 8.94 0.85 -32.72
CA VAL A 72 8.18 1.14 -31.49
C VAL A 72 7.21 0.00 -31.19
N GLU A 73 7.21 -0.46 -29.93
CA GLU A 73 6.36 -1.57 -29.48
C GLU A 73 5.45 -1.16 -28.31
N ILE A 74 4.24 -1.72 -28.27
CA ILE A 74 3.34 -1.70 -27.11
C ILE A 74 3.05 -3.13 -26.63
N LEU A 75 2.85 -3.29 -25.33
CA LEU A 75 2.41 -4.56 -24.76
C LEU A 75 0.91 -4.71 -24.94
N VAL A 76 0.49 -5.94 -25.21
CA VAL A 76 -0.92 -6.30 -25.30
C VAL A 76 -1.16 -7.55 -24.46
N ARG A 77 -2.18 -7.53 -23.62
CA ARG A 77 -2.65 -8.71 -22.86
C ARG A 77 -4.02 -9.12 -23.39
N THR A 78 -4.13 -10.38 -23.80
CA THR A 78 -5.35 -10.93 -24.40
C THR A 78 -5.53 -12.39 -23.98
N THR A 79 -6.77 -12.89 -23.99
CA THR A 79 -7.08 -14.32 -23.87
C THR A 79 -7.13 -15.01 -25.24
N GLN A 80 -7.09 -14.26 -26.34
CA GLN A 80 -7.12 -14.80 -27.69
C GLN A 80 -5.72 -15.26 -28.11
N GLU A 81 -5.65 -16.44 -28.71
CA GLU A 81 -4.43 -16.92 -29.35
C GLU A 81 -4.28 -16.24 -30.72
N LEU A 82 -3.22 -15.45 -30.87
CA LEU A 82 -2.89 -14.72 -32.09
C LEU A 82 -1.54 -15.20 -32.63
N LYS A 83 -1.30 -15.09 -33.94
CA LYS A 83 -0.07 -15.62 -34.55
C LYS A 83 0.96 -14.51 -34.76
N GLN A 84 2.23 -14.87 -34.54
CA GLN A 84 3.34 -13.97 -34.83
C GLN A 84 3.41 -13.65 -36.33
N GLY A 85 3.66 -12.39 -36.65
CA GLY A 85 3.84 -11.88 -38.00
C GLY A 85 2.57 -11.27 -38.62
N GLU A 86 1.40 -11.46 -38.01
CA GLU A 86 0.12 -10.93 -38.51
C GLU A 86 -0.01 -9.42 -38.22
N ASP A 87 -0.55 -8.69 -39.19
CA ASP A 87 -1.05 -7.33 -39.01
C ASP A 87 -2.47 -7.40 -38.45
N VAL A 88 -2.70 -6.73 -37.32
CA VAL A 88 -3.96 -6.82 -36.58
C VAL A 88 -4.41 -5.46 -36.08
N VAL A 89 -5.72 -5.33 -35.90
CA VAL A 89 -6.34 -4.24 -35.12
C VAL A 89 -6.88 -4.85 -33.84
N LEU A 90 -6.43 -4.32 -32.70
CA LEU A 90 -6.84 -4.79 -31.39
C LEU A 90 -7.55 -3.67 -30.63
N GLU A 91 -8.68 -3.99 -30.04
CA GLU A 91 -9.42 -3.11 -29.15
C GLU A 91 -9.25 -3.57 -27.71
N GLY A 92 -9.00 -2.64 -26.79
CA GLY A 92 -8.83 -2.95 -25.37
C GLY A 92 -8.78 -1.71 -24.50
N VAL A 93 -8.49 -1.91 -23.22
CA VAL A 93 -8.39 -0.82 -22.23
C VAL A 93 -6.92 -0.44 -22.05
N LEU A 94 -6.57 0.83 -22.21
CA LEU A 94 -5.21 1.28 -21.90
C LEU A 94 -4.97 1.28 -20.40
N THR A 95 -3.85 0.65 -20.02
CA THR A 95 -3.38 0.57 -18.63
C THR A 95 -1.85 0.62 -18.60
N ARG A 96 -1.26 0.60 -17.39
CA ARG A 96 0.17 0.30 -17.22
C ARG A 96 0.35 -1.02 -16.50
N TRP A 97 0.93 -2.00 -17.18
CA TRP A 97 1.29 -3.28 -16.60
C TRP A 97 2.82 -3.36 -16.41
N GLU A 98 3.26 -3.64 -15.18
CA GLU A 98 4.68 -3.53 -14.77
C GLU A 98 5.33 -2.19 -15.16
N GLY A 99 4.53 -1.12 -15.21
CA GLY A 99 4.96 0.22 -15.59
C GLY A 99 5.00 0.48 -17.10
N LYS A 100 4.68 -0.49 -17.95
CA LYS A 100 4.65 -0.30 -19.41
C LYS A 100 3.24 -0.01 -19.87
N LEU A 101 3.08 0.97 -20.75
CA LEU A 101 1.81 1.19 -21.43
C LEU A 101 1.39 -0.10 -22.14
N THR A 102 0.18 -0.57 -21.81
CA THR A 102 -0.33 -1.89 -22.17
C THR A 102 -1.77 -1.78 -22.58
N LEU A 103 -2.12 -2.38 -23.72
CA LEU A 103 -3.51 -2.62 -24.10
C LEU A 103 -3.98 -3.90 -23.40
N ASP A 104 -4.79 -3.74 -22.36
CA ASP A 104 -5.28 -4.84 -21.55
C ASP A 104 -6.67 -5.31 -21.99
N GLN A 105 -7.00 -6.56 -21.67
CA GLN A 105 -8.26 -7.20 -22.05
C GLN A 105 -8.52 -7.08 -23.57
N ALA A 106 -7.45 -7.13 -24.36
CA ALA A 106 -7.52 -6.81 -25.77
C ALA A 106 -8.19 -7.93 -26.56
N PHE A 107 -8.92 -7.57 -27.61
CA PHE A 107 -9.51 -8.51 -28.57
C PHE A 107 -9.40 -7.99 -30.00
N VAL A 108 -9.39 -8.90 -30.97
CA VAL A 108 -9.39 -8.57 -32.40
C VAL A 108 -10.65 -7.77 -32.75
N SER A 109 -10.44 -6.63 -33.38
CA SER A 109 -11.49 -5.71 -33.81
C SER A 109 -11.21 -5.26 -35.25
N GLU A 110 -12.14 -4.55 -35.85
CA GLU A 110 -11.99 -3.98 -37.20
C GLU A 110 -12.30 -2.48 -37.19
N GLY A 111 -11.88 -1.78 -38.25
CA GLY A 111 -12.16 -0.37 -38.49
C GLY A 111 -11.01 0.58 -38.14
N ASP A 112 -11.35 1.85 -37.91
CA ASP A 112 -10.38 2.91 -37.62
C ASP A 112 -9.66 2.63 -36.30
N ALA A 113 -8.34 2.79 -36.32
CA ALA A 113 -7.45 2.48 -35.22
C ALA A 113 -6.23 3.39 -35.27
N PHE A 114 -5.71 3.73 -34.09
CA PHE A 114 -4.49 4.50 -33.94
C PHE A 114 -3.27 3.63 -34.20
N ASP A 115 -2.19 4.23 -34.70
CA ASP A 115 -0.89 3.56 -34.77
C ASP A 115 -0.28 3.44 -33.36
N VAL A 116 0.59 2.45 -33.17
CA VAL A 116 1.27 2.23 -31.88
C VAL A 116 2.06 3.46 -31.48
N LEU A 117 2.75 4.10 -32.43
CA LEU A 117 3.54 5.31 -32.21
C LEU A 117 2.66 6.47 -31.72
N GLU A 118 1.51 6.71 -32.36
CA GLU A 118 0.61 7.80 -32.00
C GLU A 118 0.10 7.66 -30.55
N VAL A 119 -0.28 6.44 -30.17
CA VAL A 119 -0.67 6.16 -28.79
C VAL A 119 0.52 6.36 -27.85
N LYS A 120 1.71 5.89 -28.21
CA LYS A 120 2.90 6.05 -27.36
C LYS A 120 3.25 7.52 -27.12
N GLU A 121 3.27 8.37 -28.15
CA GLU A 121 3.62 9.79 -28.01
C GLU A 121 2.67 10.55 -27.08
N LYS A 122 1.40 10.16 -27.03
CA LYS A 122 0.40 10.77 -26.15
C LYS A 122 0.63 10.47 -24.66
N TYR A 123 1.16 9.29 -24.32
CA TYR A 123 1.28 8.82 -22.93
C TYR A 123 2.73 8.68 -22.42
N ASP A 124 3.70 8.48 -23.31
CA ASP A 124 5.10 8.21 -23.01
C ASP A 124 5.97 9.34 -23.63
N MET A 125 5.97 10.51 -22.99
CA MET A 125 6.71 11.70 -23.44
C MET A 125 8.22 11.43 -23.48
N ASN A 126 8.91 12.01 -24.47
CA ASN A 126 10.35 11.83 -24.66
C ASN A 126 11.15 12.79 -23.75
N PRO A 127 12.09 12.30 -22.93
CA PRO A 127 12.79 13.13 -21.94
C PRO A 127 13.89 14.08 -22.47
N GLU A 128 13.94 14.39 -23.77
CA GLU A 128 14.89 15.34 -24.39
C GLU A 128 16.31 15.33 -23.78
N ASP A 129 16.90 14.15 -23.61
CA ASP A 129 18.29 13.97 -23.18
C ASP A 129 18.61 14.47 -21.75
N VAL A 130 17.62 14.59 -20.88
CA VAL A 130 17.80 15.08 -19.51
C VAL A 130 18.74 14.18 -18.71
N GLU A 131 19.76 14.78 -18.09
CA GLU A 131 20.62 14.10 -17.13
C GLU A 131 19.95 13.97 -15.76
N VAL A 132 20.07 12.78 -15.17
CA VAL A 132 19.51 12.47 -13.86
C VAL A 132 20.51 11.73 -12.99
N SER A 133 20.37 11.93 -11.68
CA SER A 133 20.96 11.07 -10.66
C SER A 133 19.84 10.44 -9.84
N VAL A 134 19.80 9.12 -9.79
CA VAL A 134 18.75 8.36 -9.11
C VAL A 134 19.34 7.23 -8.30
N ALA A 135 18.61 6.74 -7.31
CA ALA A 135 19.03 5.60 -6.51
C ALA A 135 17.87 4.64 -6.25
N GLY A 136 18.19 3.37 -6.05
CA GLY A 136 17.19 2.38 -5.71
C GLY A 136 17.78 0.99 -5.52
N ARG A 137 16.90 0.06 -5.16
CA ARG A 137 17.22 -1.35 -5.02
C ARG A 137 17.22 -2.05 -6.37
N VAL A 138 18.27 -2.80 -6.67
CA VAL A 138 18.35 -3.64 -7.87
C VAL A 138 17.35 -4.80 -7.74
N ILE A 139 16.31 -4.82 -8.57
CA ILE A 139 15.29 -5.88 -8.57
C ILE A 139 15.61 -6.95 -9.61
N THR A 140 16.03 -6.52 -10.80
CA THR A 140 16.38 -7.42 -11.90
C THR A 140 17.71 -7.01 -12.51
N LEU A 141 18.44 -8.00 -13.03
CA LEU A 141 19.65 -7.85 -13.82
C LEU A 141 19.50 -8.80 -15.02
N ARG A 142 19.78 -8.30 -16.23
CA ARG A 142 19.69 -9.04 -17.49
C ARG A 142 20.91 -8.71 -18.35
N PRO A 143 21.99 -9.50 -18.26
CA PRO A 143 23.18 -9.32 -19.08
C PRO A 143 22.90 -9.67 -20.54
N MET A 144 23.51 -8.94 -21.46
CA MET A 144 23.38 -9.07 -22.92
C MET A 144 24.73 -8.81 -23.60
N GLY A 145 25.75 -9.60 -23.25
CA GLY A 145 27.11 -9.43 -23.77
C GLY A 145 27.72 -8.11 -23.27
N LYS A 146 27.93 -7.13 -24.16
CA LYS A 146 28.53 -5.82 -23.85
C LYS A 146 27.55 -4.79 -23.28
N ALA A 147 26.33 -5.22 -22.97
CA ALA A 147 25.30 -4.37 -22.39
C ALA A 147 24.49 -5.12 -21.33
N LEU A 148 23.87 -4.40 -20.41
CA LEU A 148 23.07 -4.97 -19.33
C LEU A 148 21.87 -4.08 -19.05
N PHE A 149 20.69 -4.70 -18.88
CA PHE A 149 19.51 -4.02 -18.38
C PHE A 149 19.25 -4.40 -16.93
N ALA A 150 18.90 -3.42 -16.11
CA ALA A 150 18.49 -3.65 -14.73
C ALA A 150 17.27 -2.80 -14.37
N HIS A 151 16.60 -3.15 -13.28
CA HIS A 151 15.56 -2.29 -12.70
C HIS A 151 15.95 -1.86 -11.31
N LEU A 152 15.89 -0.56 -11.06
CA LEU A 152 15.96 0.01 -9.72
C LEU A 152 14.55 0.19 -9.17
N GLN A 153 14.37 0.02 -7.87
CA GLN A 153 13.13 0.25 -7.15
C GLN A 153 13.36 1.09 -5.90
N ASP A 154 12.54 2.11 -5.70
CA ASP A 154 12.43 2.85 -4.46
C ASP A 154 11.02 2.74 -3.88
N ALA A 155 10.68 3.60 -2.91
CA ALA A 155 9.36 3.60 -2.30
C ALA A 155 8.24 4.05 -3.26
N THR A 156 8.59 4.80 -4.31
CA THR A 156 7.68 5.49 -5.22
C THR A 156 7.46 4.75 -6.54
N GLY A 157 8.38 3.89 -6.97
CA GLY A 157 8.25 3.13 -8.21
C GLY A 157 9.47 2.32 -8.61
N ARG A 158 9.45 1.86 -9.87
CA ARG A 158 10.57 1.17 -10.54
C ARG A 158 10.99 1.93 -11.79
N LEU A 159 12.28 1.97 -12.07
CA LEU A 159 12.84 2.57 -13.28
C LEU A 159 13.89 1.63 -13.88
N GLN A 160 13.90 1.52 -15.21
CA GLN A 160 14.91 0.73 -15.91
C GLN A 160 16.23 1.52 -15.99
N ILE A 161 17.34 0.81 -15.89
CA ILE A 161 18.67 1.35 -16.16
C ILE A 161 19.33 0.48 -17.22
N TYR A 162 20.12 1.12 -18.07
CA TYR A 162 20.83 0.50 -19.18
C TYR A 162 22.31 0.82 -19.08
N LEU A 163 23.12 -0.22 -18.98
CA LEU A 163 24.56 -0.14 -18.82
C LEU A 163 25.21 -0.67 -20.10
N ARG A 164 26.19 0.06 -20.63
CA ARG A 164 26.97 -0.36 -21.80
C ARG A 164 28.46 -0.24 -21.53
N GLN A 165 29.21 -1.23 -22.02
CA GLN A 165 30.66 -1.28 -21.84
C GLN A 165 31.38 -0.10 -22.50
N ASP A 166 30.92 0.37 -23.66
CA ASP A 166 31.55 1.47 -24.38
C ASP A 166 31.32 2.86 -23.75
N ILE A 167 30.25 3.00 -22.96
CA ILE A 167 29.96 4.23 -22.21
C ILE A 167 30.67 4.24 -20.86
N MET A 168 30.60 3.12 -20.13
CA MET A 168 31.16 3.01 -18.78
C MET A 168 32.66 2.71 -18.74
N GLY A 169 33.21 2.21 -19.86
CA GLY A 169 34.53 1.61 -19.92
C GLY A 169 34.53 0.15 -19.45
N GLU A 170 35.43 -0.65 -20.03
CA GLU A 170 35.52 -2.09 -19.78
C GLU A 170 35.74 -2.46 -18.31
N ALA A 171 36.61 -1.73 -17.63
CA ALA A 171 36.91 -2.00 -16.22
C ALA A 171 35.69 -1.78 -15.30
N SER A 172 34.97 -0.67 -15.48
CA SER A 172 33.78 -0.33 -14.67
C SER A 172 32.61 -1.26 -14.97
N PHE A 173 32.42 -1.61 -16.24
CA PHE A 173 31.37 -2.55 -16.66
C PHE A 173 31.61 -3.95 -16.08
N LYS A 174 32.84 -4.47 -16.19
CA LYS A 174 33.21 -5.76 -15.61
C LYS A 174 33.09 -5.75 -14.09
N ASP A 175 33.49 -4.67 -13.44
CA ASP A 175 33.36 -4.53 -11.99
C ASP A 175 31.90 -4.55 -11.55
N PHE A 176 31.00 -3.89 -12.29
CA PHE A 176 29.57 -3.96 -12.06
C PHE A 176 29.06 -5.41 -12.14
N GLU A 177 29.39 -6.14 -13.21
CA GLU A 177 28.95 -7.53 -13.41
C GLU A 177 29.44 -8.48 -12.31
N GLU A 178 30.68 -8.30 -11.83
CA GLU A 178 31.25 -9.14 -10.79
C GLU A 178 30.69 -8.83 -9.39
N THR A 179 30.40 -7.56 -9.10
CA THR A 179 30.15 -7.10 -7.73
C THR A 179 28.69 -6.89 -7.38
N ILE A 180 27.84 -6.54 -8.36
CA ILE A 180 26.44 -6.18 -8.12
C ILE A 180 25.53 -7.40 -8.24
N ASP A 181 24.60 -7.52 -7.29
CA ASP A 181 23.58 -8.57 -7.25
C ASP A 181 22.18 -7.99 -7.09
N PRO A 182 21.12 -8.71 -7.48
CA PRO A 182 19.76 -8.32 -7.12
C PRO A 182 19.63 -8.24 -5.59
N GLY A 183 18.98 -7.18 -5.11
CA GLY A 183 18.84 -6.83 -3.71
C GLY A 183 19.73 -5.66 -3.27
N ASP A 184 20.85 -5.40 -3.96
CA ASP A 184 21.76 -4.31 -3.61
C ASP A 184 21.10 -2.94 -3.79
N LEU A 185 21.53 -1.94 -3.01
CA LEU A 185 21.17 -0.54 -3.24
C LEU A 185 22.24 0.11 -4.10
N LEU A 186 21.80 0.75 -5.18
CA LEU A 186 22.65 1.34 -6.21
C LEU A 186 22.23 2.78 -6.47
N GLY A 187 23.20 3.68 -6.57
CA GLY A 187 23.04 5.02 -7.14
C GLY A 187 23.58 5.03 -8.57
N VAL A 188 22.88 5.67 -9.50
CA VAL A 188 23.33 5.82 -10.89
C VAL A 188 23.16 7.27 -11.37
N LYS A 189 24.09 7.72 -12.20
CA LYS A 189 23.98 8.95 -12.97
C LYS A 189 24.00 8.62 -14.45
N GLY A 190 23.18 9.32 -15.21
CA GLY A 190 23.07 9.04 -16.64
C GLY A 190 22.05 9.92 -17.32
N ARG A 191 21.86 9.65 -18.60
CA ARG A 191 20.90 10.36 -19.44
C ARG A 191 19.62 9.56 -19.58
N LEU A 192 18.48 10.24 -19.51
CA LEU A 192 17.21 9.62 -19.81
C LEU A 192 16.99 9.43 -21.30
N PHE A 193 16.42 8.28 -21.64
CA PHE A 193 15.96 7.95 -22.97
C PHE A 193 14.82 6.93 -22.88
N ARG A 194 14.20 6.62 -24.02
CA ARG A 194 13.24 5.51 -24.13
C ARG A 194 13.81 4.41 -25.01
N THR A 195 13.61 3.17 -24.59
CA THR A 195 13.91 2.02 -25.44
C THR A 195 12.84 1.86 -26.53
N ASN A 196 13.08 0.98 -27.50
CA ASN A 196 12.10 0.61 -28.53
C ASN A 196 10.77 0.08 -27.94
N THR A 197 10.79 -0.49 -26.73
CA THR A 197 9.56 -0.90 -26.02
C THR A 197 8.82 0.26 -25.34
N GLY A 198 9.31 1.49 -25.51
CA GLY A 198 8.81 2.72 -24.91
C GLY A 198 9.11 2.88 -23.42
N GLU A 199 9.95 2.04 -22.82
CA GLU A 199 10.23 2.06 -21.38
C GLU A 199 11.23 3.18 -21.03
N LEU A 200 10.86 4.07 -20.11
CA LEU A 200 11.74 5.13 -19.63
C LEU A 200 12.96 4.51 -18.94
N THR A 201 14.14 4.88 -19.40
CA THR A 201 15.40 4.23 -19.03
C THR A 201 16.50 5.27 -18.79
N VAL A 202 17.35 5.03 -17.79
CA VAL A 202 18.59 5.79 -17.59
C VAL A 202 19.72 5.06 -18.31
N GLU A 203 20.33 5.69 -19.31
CA GLU A 203 21.61 5.24 -19.88
C GLU A 203 22.73 5.65 -18.92
N VAL A 204 23.28 4.66 -18.22
CA VAL A 204 24.18 4.87 -17.08
C VAL A 204 25.56 5.28 -17.56
N LYS A 205 26.02 6.42 -17.06
CA LYS A 205 27.40 6.91 -17.20
C LYS A 205 28.24 6.54 -15.97
N GLU A 206 27.66 6.68 -14.79
CA GLU A 206 28.32 6.40 -13.50
C GLU A 206 27.40 5.60 -12.60
N TRP A 207 27.98 4.72 -11.79
CA TRP A 207 27.26 3.97 -10.76
C TRP A 207 28.07 3.94 -9.46
N VAL A 208 27.35 3.81 -8.35
CA VAL A 208 27.93 3.69 -7.01
C VAL A 208 27.12 2.66 -6.23
N LEU A 209 27.80 1.66 -5.67
CA LEU A 209 27.17 0.77 -4.68
C LEU A 209 26.91 1.56 -3.39
N LEU A 210 25.65 1.58 -2.95
CA LEU A 210 25.24 2.28 -1.73
C LEU A 210 25.16 1.33 -0.54
N ALA A 211 24.65 0.13 -0.76
CA ALA A 211 24.61 -0.93 0.25
C ALA A 211 24.57 -2.31 -0.40
N LYS A 212 25.38 -3.25 0.11
CA LYS A 212 25.36 -4.64 -0.32
C LYS A 212 24.27 -5.42 0.40
N SER A 213 23.44 -6.13 -0.34
CA SER A 213 22.48 -7.08 0.23
C SER A 213 23.15 -8.43 0.42
N LEU A 214 23.35 -8.83 1.69
CA LEU A 214 23.96 -10.12 2.03
C LEU A 214 22.99 -11.29 1.82
N HIS A 215 21.69 -11.03 1.98
CA HIS A 215 20.62 -11.99 1.71
C HIS A 215 19.99 -11.71 0.34
N PRO A 216 19.58 -12.76 -0.40
CA PRO A 216 18.82 -12.59 -1.63
C PRO A 216 17.41 -12.03 -1.36
N LEU A 217 16.81 -11.43 -2.39
CA LEU A 217 15.40 -11.08 -2.36
C LEU A 217 14.51 -12.34 -2.37
N PRO A 218 13.29 -12.28 -1.80
CA PRO A 218 12.29 -13.34 -1.97
C PRO A 218 12.05 -13.65 -3.45
N GLU A 219 11.71 -14.91 -3.78
CA GLU A 219 11.54 -15.34 -5.16
C GLU A 219 10.55 -14.47 -5.97
N LYS A 220 10.96 -14.17 -7.20
CA LYS A 220 10.37 -13.13 -8.06
C LYS A 220 8.96 -13.41 -8.57
N TRP A 221 8.58 -14.68 -8.73
CA TRP A 221 7.42 -15.05 -9.55
C TRP A 221 6.09 -15.04 -8.81
N HIS A 222 6.11 -15.12 -7.49
CA HIS A 222 4.88 -15.22 -6.70
C HIS A 222 4.68 -14.07 -5.73
N GLY A 223 5.68 -13.18 -5.58
CA GLY A 223 5.72 -12.24 -4.47
C GLY A 223 5.82 -12.96 -3.13
N LEU A 224 6.02 -12.21 -2.05
CA LEU A 224 5.94 -12.79 -0.72
C LEU A 224 4.46 -13.01 -0.39
N LYS A 225 3.95 -14.23 -0.56
CA LYS A 225 2.52 -14.59 -0.34
C LYS A 225 2.21 -14.96 1.10
N ASP A 226 3.13 -15.65 1.77
CA ASP A 226 2.93 -16.14 3.14
C ASP A 226 2.62 -14.98 4.10
N VAL A 227 1.42 -15.01 4.67
CA VAL A 227 0.89 -13.90 5.48
C VAL A 227 1.74 -13.69 6.74
N GLU A 228 2.20 -14.77 7.37
CA GLU A 228 2.99 -14.69 8.60
C GLU A 228 4.36 -14.10 8.33
N VAL A 229 5.05 -14.56 7.28
CA VAL A 229 6.37 -14.02 6.89
C VAL A 229 6.26 -12.55 6.51
N ARG A 230 5.21 -12.14 5.79
CA ARG A 230 4.97 -10.71 5.47
C ARG A 230 4.84 -9.85 6.71
N TYR A 231 4.19 -10.34 7.76
CA TYR A 231 3.98 -9.61 9.00
C TYR A 231 5.23 -9.58 9.87
N ARG A 232 5.98 -10.69 9.94
CA ARG A 232 7.25 -10.76 10.68
C ARG A 232 8.38 -9.98 10.02
N GLN A 233 8.43 -10.00 8.69
CA GLN A 233 9.48 -9.37 7.88
C GLN A 233 8.87 -8.29 7.00
N ARG A 234 8.25 -7.28 7.63
CA ARG A 234 7.55 -6.19 6.94
C ARG A 234 8.40 -5.50 5.87
N TYR A 235 9.71 -5.38 6.09
CA TYR A 235 10.63 -4.80 5.11
C TYR A 235 10.68 -5.60 3.80
N LEU A 236 10.58 -6.93 3.83
CA LEU A 236 10.50 -7.76 2.62
C LEU A 236 9.14 -7.61 1.93
N ASP A 237 8.05 -7.59 2.71
CA ASP A 237 6.71 -7.34 2.17
C ASP A 237 6.65 -5.98 1.46
N LEU A 238 7.21 -4.94 2.07
CA LEU A 238 7.30 -3.60 1.46
C LEU A 238 8.20 -3.56 0.23
N ILE A 239 9.18 -4.44 0.07
CA ILE A 239 9.98 -4.54 -1.15
C ILE A 239 9.19 -5.27 -2.24
N ALA A 240 8.61 -6.43 -1.92
CA ALA A 240 7.98 -7.33 -2.88
C ALA A 240 6.59 -6.85 -3.33
N ASN A 241 5.80 -6.30 -2.42
CA ASN A 241 4.37 -6.03 -2.64
C ASN A 241 4.11 -4.52 -2.70
N GLU A 242 3.86 -4.00 -3.91
CA GLU A 242 3.52 -2.58 -4.11
C GLU A 242 2.23 -2.18 -3.40
N HIS A 243 1.23 -3.07 -3.40
CA HIS A 243 -0.02 -2.82 -2.71
C HIS A 243 0.20 -2.58 -1.21
N ALA A 244 1.11 -3.31 -0.56
CA ALA A 244 1.45 -3.07 0.84
C ALA A 244 1.96 -1.64 1.06
N ARG A 245 2.88 -1.15 0.21
CA ARG A 245 3.36 0.25 0.27
C ARG A 245 2.20 1.25 0.12
N LYS A 246 1.31 1.04 -0.85
CA LYS A 246 0.13 1.89 -1.07
C LYS A 246 -0.78 1.97 0.16
N VAL A 247 -0.98 0.85 0.87
CA VAL A 247 -1.76 0.82 2.13
C VAL A 247 -1.12 1.71 3.20
N PHE A 248 0.21 1.67 3.37
CA PHE A 248 0.90 2.55 4.34
C PHE A 248 0.81 4.02 3.97
N PHE A 249 0.99 4.38 2.69
CA PHE A 249 0.82 5.75 2.21
C PHE A 249 -0.61 6.25 2.42
N LEU A 250 -1.61 5.41 2.11
CA LEU A 250 -3.02 5.73 2.35
C LEU A 250 -3.30 5.93 3.84
N ARG A 251 -2.77 5.07 4.72
CA ARG A 251 -2.91 5.23 6.17
C ARG A 251 -2.31 6.54 6.68
N SER A 252 -1.13 6.93 6.18
CA SER A 252 -0.49 8.21 6.53
C SER A 252 -1.33 9.41 6.08
N ARG A 253 -1.86 9.37 4.85
CA ARG A 253 -2.78 10.38 4.33
C ARG A 253 -4.08 10.44 5.16
N LEU A 254 -4.68 9.30 5.46
CA LEU A 254 -5.88 9.19 6.30
C LEU A 254 -5.70 9.87 7.65
N ILE A 255 -4.60 9.58 8.35
CA ILE A 255 -4.27 10.22 9.63
C ILE A 255 -4.15 11.74 9.48
N SER A 256 -3.49 12.20 8.42
CA SER A 256 -3.32 13.62 8.14
C SER A 256 -4.65 14.33 7.83
N GLU A 257 -5.55 13.67 7.10
CA GLU A 257 -6.88 14.17 6.78
C GLU A 257 -7.81 14.22 7.99
N ILE A 258 -7.72 13.23 8.90
CA ILE A 258 -8.45 13.24 10.16
C ILE A 258 -8.09 14.49 10.96
N ARG A 259 -6.79 14.80 11.08
CA ARG A 259 -6.34 16.03 11.77
C ARG A 259 -6.88 17.28 11.10
N ARG A 260 -6.69 17.42 9.78
CA ARG A 260 -7.21 18.57 9.02
C ARG A 260 -8.71 18.80 9.22
N PHE A 261 -9.50 17.72 9.21
CA PHE A 261 -10.94 17.80 9.44
C PHE A 261 -11.26 18.32 10.84
N LEU A 262 -10.64 17.75 11.88
CA LEU A 262 -10.89 18.12 13.27
C LEU A 262 -10.41 19.55 13.57
N ASP A 263 -9.24 19.92 13.08
CA ASP A 263 -8.67 21.27 13.22
C ASP A 263 -9.59 22.32 12.56
N ALA A 264 -10.10 22.03 11.35
CA ALA A 264 -11.05 22.90 10.65
C ALA A 264 -12.40 23.03 11.39
N LYS A 265 -12.75 22.03 12.22
CA LYS A 265 -13.94 22.04 13.09
C LYS A 265 -13.66 22.64 14.48
N GLY A 266 -12.45 23.17 14.70
CA GLY A 266 -12.05 23.85 15.93
C GLY A 266 -11.82 22.92 17.11
N PHE A 267 -11.48 21.64 16.86
CA PHE A 267 -11.00 20.75 17.90
C PHE A 267 -9.51 20.99 18.17
N LEU A 268 -9.13 20.98 19.43
CA LEU A 268 -7.73 21.06 19.85
C LEU A 268 -7.12 19.66 19.93
N GLU A 269 -6.04 19.40 19.17
CA GLU A 269 -5.24 18.17 19.35
C GLU A 269 -4.48 18.25 20.68
N VAL A 270 -4.56 17.19 21.48
CA VAL A 270 -3.89 17.10 22.78
C VAL A 270 -3.21 15.74 22.93
N GLU A 271 -2.20 15.68 23.81
CA GLU A 271 -1.56 14.42 24.22
C GLU A 271 -1.83 14.19 25.71
N THR A 272 -2.42 13.04 26.04
CA THR A 272 -2.70 12.66 27.43
C THR A 272 -1.80 11.50 27.88
N PRO A 273 -1.63 11.28 29.21
CA PRO A 273 -0.72 10.25 29.70
C PRO A 273 -1.01 8.84 29.15
N ILE A 274 0.02 8.22 28.57
CA ILE A 274 0.03 6.79 28.20
C ILE A 274 0.19 5.91 29.44
N LEU A 275 1.07 6.31 30.36
CA LEU A 275 1.23 5.64 31.65
C LEU A 275 0.24 6.24 32.64
N GLN A 276 -0.65 5.41 33.16
CA GLN A 276 -1.72 5.82 34.08
C GLN A 276 -1.60 5.06 35.40
N PRO A 277 -1.89 5.70 36.55
CA PRO A 277 -1.89 5.02 37.84
C PRO A 277 -3.05 4.02 37.98
N ILE A 278 -4.11 4.21 37.20
CA ILE A 278 -5.30 3.34 37.14
C ILE A 278 -5.69 3.19 35.67
N ALA A 279 -5.76 1.95 35.19
CA ALA A 279 -6.33 1.66 33.88
C ALA A 279 -7.85 1.89 33.89
N SER A 280 -8.35 2.75 33.00
CA SER A 280 -9.76 3.15 32.97
C SER A 280 -10.17 3.62 31.57
N GLY A 281 -11.47 3.92 31.38
CA GLY A 281 -12.02 4.41 30.10
C GLY A 281 -12.38 3.32 29.08
N ALA A 282 -12.15 2.05 29.39
CA ALA A 282 -12.64 0.91 28.61
C ALA A 282 -12.75 -0.34 29.50
N ASN A 283 -13.45 -1.36 29.02
CA ASN A 283 -13.48 -2.69 29.67
C ASN A 283 -12.47 -3.63 28.98
N ALA A 284 -11.20 -3.49 29.34
CA ALA A 284 -10.10 -4.26 28.76
C ALA A 284 -9.04 -4.60 29.80
N LYS A 285 -8.32 -5.72 29.61
CA LYS A 285 -7.20 -6.08 30.50
C LYS A 285 -5.99 -5.19 30.17
N PRO A 286 -5.40 -4.46 31.14
CA PRO A 286 -4.26 -3.59 30.85
C PRO A 286 -2.93 -4.35 30.82
N PHE A 287 -1.93 -3.73 30.20
CA PHE A 287 -0.53 -4.05 30.47
C PHE A 287 -0.07 -3.30 31.73
N ILE A 288 0.70 -3.99 32.58
CA ILE A 288 1.22 -3.46 33.84
C ILE A 288 2.73 -3.26 33.69
N THR A 289 3.24 -2.14 34.19
CA THR A 289 4.67 -1.83 34.26
C THR A 289 5.00 -1.20 35.62
N TYR A 290 6.28 -0.95 35.88
CA TYR A 290 6.76 -0.46 37.17
C TYR A 290 7.70 0.74 36.97
N HIS A 291 7.45 1.81 37.73
CA HIS A 291 8.28 3.01 37.69
C HIS A 291 9.32 2.96 38.81
N ASN A 292 10.56 2.58 38.49
CA ASN A 292 11.63 2.33 39.48
C ASN A 292 11.84 3.48 40.49
N TYR A 293 11.91 4.74 40.02
CA TYR A 293 12.19 5.87 40.91
C TYR A 293 11.02 6.25 41.83
N LEU A 294 9.77 5.98 41.41
CA LEU A 294 8.57 6.32 42.20
C LEU A 294 8.03 5.10 42.94
N GLU A 295 8.71 3.96 42.81
CA GLU A 295 8.40 2.68 43.42
C GLU A 295 6.93 2.23 43.29
N GLN A 296 6.29 2.52 42.17
CA GLN A 296 4.86 2.24 41.96
C GLN A 296 4.56 1.52 40.64
N ASN A 297 3.48 0.74 40.65
CA ASN A 297 2.92 0.16 39.43
C ASN A 297 2.22 1.25 38.60
N LEU A 298 2.41 1.17 37.29
CA LEU A 298 1.69 1.97 36.30
C LEU A 298 1.08 1.03 35.25
N TYR A 299 0.10 1.54 34.53
CA TYR A 299 -0.61 0.80 33.50
C TYR A 299 -0.49 1.54 32.18
N LEU A 300 -0.23 0.81 31.09
CA LEU A 300 -0.42 1.38 29.76
C LEU A 300 -1.91 1.61 29.54
N ARG A 301 -2.27 2.80 29.03
CA ARG A 301 -3.67 3.20 28.88
C ARG A 301 -4.42 2.24 27.94
N ILE A 302 -5.63 1.88 28.37
CA ILE A 302 -6.61 1.14 27.54
C ILE A 302 -7.52 2.10 26.75
N ALA A 303 -7.62 3.36 27.21
CA ALA A 303 -8.28 4.50 26.59
C ALA A 303 -7.79 5.84 27.22
N PRO A 304 -7.73 6.95 26.46
CA PRO A 304 -7.52 8.31 27.01
C PRO A 304 -8.78 8.99 27.58
N GLU A 305 -9.98 8.41 27.42
CA GLU A 305 -11.29 9.00 27.78
C GLU A 305 -11.30 9.87 29.06
N LEU A 306 -10.85 9.34 30.20
CA LEU A 306 -10.96 10.09 31.47
C LEU A 306 -10.07 11.34 31.49
N TYR A 307 -8.92 11.32 30.83
CA TYR A 307 -8.05 12.49 30.76
C TYR A 307 -8.62 13.55 29.81
N LEU A 308 -9.18 13.13 28.67
CA LEU A 308 -9.86 14.07 27.76
C LEU A 308 -11.06 14.73 28.44
N LYS A 309 -11.86 13.98 29.20
CA LYS A 309 -12.96 14.55 30.00
C LYS A 309 -12.48 15.54 31.07
N ARG A 310 -11.30 15.35 31.67
CA ARG A 310 -10.71 16.35 32.59
C ARG A 310 -10.41 17.67 31.88
N LEU A 311 -10.02 17.64 30.60
CA LEU A 311 -9.82 18.86 29.80
C LEU A 311 -11.14 19.57 29.49
N ILE A 312 -12.20 18.81 29.21
CA ILE A 312 -13.55 19.39 29.08
C ILE A 312 -13.97 20.08 30.40
N VAL A 313 -13.78 19.43 31.55
CA VAL A 313 -14.02 20.04 32.87
C VAL A 313 -13.18 21.30 33.07
N GLY A 314 -11.94 21.30 32.56
CA GLY A 314 -11.05 22.47 32.56
C GLY A 314 -11.47 23.61 31.62
N GLY A 315 -12.56 23.46 30.86
CA GLY A 315 -13.11 24.50 29.98
C GLY A 315 -12.68 24.44 28.52
N ILE A 316 -11.94 23.40 28.10
CA ILE A 316 -11.59 23.21 26.70
C ILE A 316 -12.75 22.50 26.00
N ASN A 317 -13.64 23.25 25.36
CA ASN A 317 -14.91 22.71 24.85
C ASN A 317 -14.78 21.67 23.72
N ARG A 318 -13.65 21.60 23.00
CA ARG A 318 -13.44 20.66 21.89
C ARG A 318 -12.01 20.14 21.92
N VAL A 319 -11.84 18.85 22.22
CA VAL A 319 -10.53 18.20 22.26
C VAL A 319 -10.55 16.91 21.48
N TYR A 320 -9.42 16.54 20.90
CA TYR A 320 -9.21 15.21 20.36
C TYR A 320 -7.80 14.71 20.61
N GLU A 321 -7.65 13.40 20.64
CA GLU A 321 -6.38 12.73 20.65
C GLU A 321 -6.40 11.56 19.66
N LEU A 322 -5.43 11.54 18.76
CA LEU A 322 -5.16 10.42 17.87
C LEU A 322 -3.89 9.70 18.34
N GLY A 323 -4.06 8.66 19.16
CA GLY A 323 -2.95 8.06 19.89
C GLY A 323 -3.03 6.54 20.01
N LYS A 324 -2.02 5.95 20.65
CA LYS A 324 -1.97 4.50 20.91
C LYS A 324 -2.77 4.13 22.15
N ASN A 325 -3.53 3.05 22.05
CA ASN A 325 -4.11 2.32 23.18
C ASN A 325 -3.49 0.92 23.24
N PHE A 326 -3.42 0.38 24.46
CA PHE A 326 -2.77 -0.89 24.74
C PHE A 326 -3.74 -1.80 25.49
N ARG A 327 -4.09 -2.95 24.91
CA ARG A 327 -5.00 -3.93 25.53
C ARG A 327 -4.33 -5.29 25.51
N ASN A 328 -4.19 -5.88 26.69
CA ASN A 328 -3.54 -7.18 26.91
C ASN A 328 -4.54 -8.31 26.63
N GLU A 329 -4.89 -8.42 25.35
CA GLU A 329 -5.90 -9.31 24.78
C GLU A 329 -5.29 -10.20 23.69
N GLY A 330 -6.07 -11.17 23.20
CA GLY A 330 -5.65 -12.03 22.09
C GLY A 330 -5.43 -11.24 20.79
N VAL A 331 -4.69 -11.83 19.86
CA VAL A 331 -4.44 -11.26 18.53
C VAL A 331 -5.30 -12.00 17.51
N ASP A 332 -6.02 -11.25 16.67
CA ASP A 332 -6.78 -11.77 15.55
C ASP A 332 -6.76 -10.81 14.35
N THR A 333 -7.61 -11.02 13.34
CA THR A 333 -7.66 -10.20 12.12
C THR A 333 -8.14 -8.77 12.36
N THR A 334 -8.75 -8.51 13.52
CA THR A 334 -9.34 -7.22 13.93
C THR A 334 -8.73 -6.66 15.22
N HIS A 335 -7.97 -7.45 15.98
CA HIS A 335 -7.37 -7.06 17.27
C HIS A 335 -5.85 -7.16 17.24
N ASN A 336 -5.18 -6.05 17.54
CA ASN A 336 -3.75 -6.00 17.84
C ASN A 336 -3.53 -5.40 19.24
N PRO A 337 -2.60 -5.91 20.07
CA PRO A 337 -2.45 -5.47 21.47
C PRO A 337 -2.10 -4.00 21.63
N GLU A 338 -1.52 -3.39 20.59
CA GLU A 338 -1.41 -1.94 20.46
C GLU A 338 -2.10 -1.45 19.18
N PHE A 339 -2.94 -0.43 19.27
CA PHE A 339 -3.66 0.09 18.12
C PHE A 339 -3.84 1.60 18.23
N THR A 340 -4.07 2.25 17.09
CA THR A 340 -4.35 3.69 17.06
C THR A 340 -5.85 3.90 17.18
N MET A 341 -6.26 4.75 18.12
CA MET A 341 -7.63 5.18 18.29
C MET A 341 -7.71 6.70 18.14
N LEU A 342 -8.77 7.18 17.49
CA LEU A 342 -9.21 8.56 17.59
C LEU A 342 -10.24 8.65 18.71
N GLU A 343 -9.98 9.47 19.72
CA GLU A 343 -11.00 9.90 20.67
C GLU A 343 -11.17 11.41 20.57
N PHE A 344 -12.41 11.88 20.58
CA PHE A 344 -12.73 13.30 20.59
C PHE A 344 -13.92 13.58 21.49
N TYR A 345 -13.94 14.78 22.07
CA TYR A 345 -14.99 15.24 22.96
C TYR A 345 -15.38 16.66 22.59
N CYS A 346 -16.69 16.92 22.55
CA CYS A 346 -17.25 18.26 22.37
C CYS A 346 -18.25 18.53 23.49
N ALA A 347 -18.04 19.60 24.25
CA ALA A 347 -19.00 20.08 25.23
C ALA A 347 -20.30 20.50 24.54
N TYR A 348 -21.41 20.35 25.27
CA TYR A 348 -22.76 20.74 24.83
C TYR A 348 -23.31 19.95 23.62
N TRP A 349 -22.66 18.85 23.23
CA TRP A 349 -23.17 17.90 22.25
C TRP A 349 -23.78 16.69 22.93
N ASP A 350 -24.81 16.12 22.31
CA ASP A 350 -25.31 14.79 22.63
C ASP A 350 -24.83 13.75 21.60
N TYR A 351 -25.26 12.50 21.76
CA TYR A 351 -24.83 11.42 20.88
C TYR A 351 -25.39 11.52 19.45
N LYS A 352 -26.47 12.30 19.21
CA LYS A 352 -27.03 12.54 17.88
C LYS A 352 -26.16 13.52 17.11
N ASP A 353 -25.63 14.54 17.80
CA ASP A 353 -24.61 15.42 17.22
C ASP A 353 -23.38 14.60 16.80
N LEU A 354 -22.95 13.64 17.64
CA LEU A 354 -21.84 12.72 17.32
C LEU A 354 -22.14 11.82 16.11
N MET A 355 -23.39 11.37 15.93
CA MET A 355 -23.79 10.58 14.75
C MET A 355 -23.62 11.40 13.46
N VAL A 356 -24.14 12.63 13.44
CA VAL A 356 -24.02 13.53 12.28
C VAL A 356 -22.55 13.88 12.03
N PHE A 357 -21.80 14.19 13.07
CA PHE A 357 -20.37 14.52 12.95
C PHE A 357 -19.54 13.35 12.40
N THR A 358 -19.90 12.11 12.77
CA THR A 358 -19.25 10.91 12.24
C THR A 358 -19.56 10.74 10.75
N GLU A 359 -20.81 10.95 10.31
CA GLU A 359 -21.19 10.94 8.89
C GLU A 359 -20.40 11.98 8.09
N GLU A 360 -20.24 13.19 8.63
CA GLU A 360 -19.43 14.26 8.02
C GLU A 360 -17.96 13.85 7.90
N LEU A 361 -17.36 13.28 8.96
CA LEU A 361 -15.97 12.81 8.96
C LEU A 361 -15.76 11.76 7.87
N PHE A 362 -16.60 10.72 7.81
CA PHE A 362 -16.47 9.67 6.80
C PHE A 362 -16.66 10.22 5.39
N SER A 363 -17.66 11.08 5.19
CA SER A 363 -17.91 11.71 3.89
C SER A 363 -16.72 12.55 3.43
N TYR A 364 -16.12 13.32 4.34
CA TYR A 364 -14.91 14.10 4.08
C TYR A 364 -13.73 13.18 3.68
N LEU A 365 -13.41 12.18 4.51
CA LEU A 365 -12.28 11.28 4.28
C LEU A 365 -12.42 10.51 2.96
N LEU A 366 -13.61 10.02 2.65
CA LEU A 366 -13.86 9.27 1.42
C LEU A 366 -13.69 10.16 0.18
N ASN A 367 -14.24 11.37 0.18
CA ASN A 367 -14.03 12.30 -0.93
C ASN A 367 -12.54 12.67 -1.11
N GLN A 368 -11.79 12.91 -0.03
CA GLN A 368 -10.38 13.28 -0.10
C GLN A 368 -9.43 12.13 -0.52
N LEU A 369 -9.77 10.90 -0.13
CA LEU A 369 -8.84 9.76 -0.27
C LEU A 369 -9.19 8.83 -1.43
N VAL A 370 -10.49 8.65 -1.72
CA VAL A 370 -10.97 7.72 -2.74
C VAL A 370 -11.82 8.41 -3.83
N GLY A 371 -12.10 9.71 -3.70
CA GLY A 371 -12.77 10.51 -4.74
C GLY A 371 -14.29 10.34 -4.83
N GLY A 372 -14.91 9.64 -3.87
CA GLY A 372 -16.35 9.44 -3.83
C GLY A 372 -16.82 8.66 -2.60
N LEU A 373 -18.14 8.56 -2.42
CA LEU A 373 -18.77 7.95 -1.22
C LEU A 373 -19.05 6.46 -1.36
N LYS A 374 -18.74 5.87 -2.52
CA LYS A 374 -18.95 4.45 -2.78
C LYS A 374 -17.62 3.72 -2.84
N ILE A 375 -17.48 2.64 -2.09
CA ILE A 375 -16.29 1.80 -2.09
C ILE A 375 -16.67 0.33 -2.26
N THR A 376 -15.80 -0.44 -2.88
CA THR A 376 -15.95 -1.90 -2.95
C THR A 376 -15.13 -2.55 -1.84
N TYR A 377 -15.78 -3.29 -0.96
CA TYR A 377 -15.13 -4.06 0.10
C TYR A 377 -15.56 -5.53 0.01
N GLN A 378 -14.59 -6.43 -0.19
CA GLN A 378 -14.81 -7.88 -0.33
C GLN A 378 -15.89 -8.24 -1.36
N GLY A 379 -15.89 -7.55 -2.51
CA GLY A 379 -16.86 -7.77 -3.59
C GLY A 379 -18.24 -7.16 -3.38
N LYS A 380 -18.47 -6.45 -2.26
CA LYS A 380 -19.71 -5.72 -2.00
C LYS A 380 -19.48 -4.23 -2.16
N GLU A 381 -20.38 -3.55 -2.88
CA GLU A 381 -20.43 -2.09 -2.90
C GLU A 381 -21.01 -1.60 -1.56
N LEU A 382 -20.28 -0.70 -0.89
CA LEU A 382 -20.71 0.00 0.31
C LEU A 382 -20.94 1.46 -0.07
N ASP A 383 -22.15 1.95 0.18
CA ASP A 383 -22.54 3.33 -0.05
C ASP A 383 -22.54 4.10 1.28
N PHE A 384 -21.62 5.06 1.40
CA PHE A 384 -21.48 5.95 2.55
C PHE A 384 -22.16 7.31 2.32
N THR A 385 -23.14 7.38 1.43
CA THR A 385 -23.97 8.59 1.29
C THR A 385 -24.83 8.79 2.55
N PRO A 386 -24.68 9.92 3.28
CA PRO A 386 -25.50 10.19 4.45
C PRO A 386 -26.99 10.39 4.10
N PRO A 387 -27.92 10.17 5.05
CA PRO A 387 -27.67 9.74 6.43
C PRO A 387 -27.40 8.23 6.54
N PHE A 388 -26.57 7.83 7.49
CA PHE A 388 -26.38 6.41 7.78
C PHE A 388 -27.63 5.84 8.44
N LYS A 389 -27.90 4.54 8.21
CA LYS A 389 -29.02 3.86 8.86
C LYS A 389 -28.80 3.82 10.37
N ARG A 390 -29.82 4.24 11.13
CA ARG A 390 -29.81 4.26 12.59
C ARG A 390 -30.81 3.24 13.11
N TYR A 391 -30.34 2.34 13.96
CA TYR A 391 -31.15 1.31 14.59
C TYR A 391 -31.16 1.50 16.10
N ARG A 392 -32.31 1.26 16.72
CA ARG A 392 -32.40 1.12 18.17
C ARG A 392 -32.01 -0.32 18.53
N TYR A 393 -31.04 -0.46 19.43
CA TYR A 393 -30.40 -1.74 19.76
C TYR A 393 -31.40 -2.87 20.04
N PHE A 394 -32.33 -2.65 20.98
CA PHE A 394 -33.31 -3.67 21.35
C PHE A 394 -34.42 -3.88 20.31
N GLU A 395 -34.78 -2.86 19.53
CA GLU A 395 -35.77 -3.03 18.45
C GLU A 395 -35.20 -3.90 17.33
N LEU A 396 -33.91 -3.75 17.01
CA LEU A 396 -33.25 -4.61 16.03
C LEU A 396 -33.13 -6.05 16.53
N LEU A 397 -32.79 -6.25 17.81
CA LEU A 397 -32.78 -7.57 18.42
C LEU A 397 -34.18 -8.20 18.39
N GLU A 398 -35.23 -7.44 18.70
CA GLU A 398 -36.61 -7.91 18.63
C GLU A 398 -37.01 -8.27 17.20
N GLU A 399 -36.66 -7.46 16.21
CA GLU A 399 -36.91 -7.75 14.79
C GLU A 399 -36.25 -9.08 14.35
N LYS A 400 -35.01 -9.34 14.80
CA LYS A 400 -34.23 -10.51 14.38
C LYS A 400 -34.50 -11.77 15.20
N THR A 401 -34.92 -11.63 16.45
CA THR A 401 -35.05 -12.77 17.39
C THR A 401 -36.49 -13.02 17.84
N GLY A 402 -37.40 -12.06 17.64
CA GLY A 402 -38.77 -12.09 18.18
C GLY A 402 -38.84 -11.95 19.70
N LYS A 403 -37.76 -11.50 20.35
CA LYS A 403 -37.67 -11.31 21.81
C LYS A 403 -37.61 -9.83 22.17
N ASP A 404 -38.43 -9.43 23.12
CA ASP A 404 -38.50 -8.03 23.55
C ASP A 404 -37.32 -7.63 24.45
N LYS A 405 -37.25 -6.33 24.76
CA LYS A 405 -36.22 -5.77 25.65
C LYS A 405 -36.21 -6.43 27.04
N ASP A 406 -37.37 -6.81 27.57
CA ASP A 406 -37.48 -7.40 28.90
C ASP A 406 -36.89 -8.81 28.94
N PHE A 407 -37.05 -9.60 27.88
CA PHE A 407 -36.35 -10.87 27.73
C PHE A 407 -34.84 -10.69 27.85
N PHE A 408 -34.24 -9.77 27.10
CA PHE A 408 -32.79 -9.55 27.12
C PHE A 408 -32.29 -9.02 28.47
N LEU A 409 -33.04 -8.14 29.13
CA LEU A 409 -32.61 -7.47 30.36
C LEU A 409 -32.95 -8.22 31.66
N LYS A 410 -33.89 -9.16 31.64
CA LYS A 410 -34.39 -9.81 32.86
C LYS A 410 -34.29 -11.33 32.82
N ASP A 411 -34.47 -11.98 31.66
CA ASP A 411 -34.43 -13.44 31.54
C ASP A 411 -33.03 -13.94 31.18
N VAL A 412 -32.14 -14.00 32.17
CA VAL A 412 -30.75 -14.43 31.99
C VAL A 412 -30.66 -15.88 31.50
N GLU A 413 -31.55 -16.77 31.98
CA GLU A 413 -31.54 -18.17 31.57
C GLU A 413 -32.04 -18.34 30.14
N GLY A 414 -33.12 -17.65 29.77
CA GLY A 414 -33.62 -17.58 28.40
C GLY A 414 -32.58 -17.03 27.45
N LEU A 415 -31.94 -15.92 27.81
CA LEU A 415 -30.86 -15.35 26.99
C LEU A 415 -29.68 -16.32 26.85
N ARG A 416 -29.32 -17.07 27.89
CA ARG A 416 -28.26 -18.07 27.80
C ARG A 416 -28.65 -19.24 26.90
N ARG A 417 -29.93 -19.63 26.84
CA ARG A 417 -30.42 -20.60 25.85
C ARG A 417 -30.33 -20.05 24.44
N LEU A 418 -30.82 -18.83 24.22
CA LEU A 418 -30.74 -18.15 22.91
C LEU A 418 -29.29 -18.02 22.43
N ALA A 419 -28.37 -17.60 23.31
CA ALA A 419 -26.95 -17.48 23.00
C ALA A 419 -26.35 -18.81 22.52
N LYS A 420 -26.74 -19.94 23.10
CA LYS A 420 -26.30 -21.27 22.64
C LYS A 420 -26.91 -21.62 21.28
N GLU A 421 -28.18 -21.29 21.05
CA GLU A 421 -28.88 -21.53 19.78
C GLU A 421 -28.24 -20.76 18.62
N VAL A 422 -27.84 -19.51 18.83
CA VAL A 422 -27.16 -18.69 17.82
C VAL A 422 -25.65 -18.95 17.73
N GLY A 423 -25.12 -19.88 18.53
CA GLY A 423 -23.74 -20.34 18.43
C GLY A 423 -22.69 -19.52 19.19
N VAL A 424 -23.08 -18.74 20.20
CA VAL A 424 -22.13 -17.99 21.05
C VAL A 424 -21.23 -18.96 21.84
N PRO A 425 -19.90 -18.92 21.65
CA PRO A 425 -18.98 -19.79 22.38
C PRO A 425 -18.97 -19.50 23.88
N LYS A 426 -18.95 -20.57 24.70
CA LYS A 426 -18.85 -20.52 26.16
C LYS A 426 -19.91 -19.66 26.86
N ALA A 427 -21.13 -19.60 26.31
CA ALA A 427 -22.24 -18.78 26.81
C ALA A 427 -22.54 -19.00 28.31
N GLU A 428 -22.28 -20.18 28.85
CA GLU A 428 -22.42 -20.47 30.28
C GLU A 428 -21.48 -19.67 31.18
N THR A 429 -20.30 -19.30 30.67
CA THR A 429 -19.26 -18.56 31.43
C THR A 429 -19.37 -17.04 31.29
N LEU A 430 -20.17 -16.57 30.33
CA LEU A 430 -20.33 -15.15 30.06
C LEU A 430 -21.21 -14.48 31.12
N THR A 431 -20.80 -13.27 31.52
CA THR A 431 -21.64 -12.36 32.32
C THR A 431 -22.89 -11.96 31.51
N HIS A 432 -23.96 -11.58 32.19
CA HIS A 432 -25.21 -11.16 31.53
C HIS A 432 -25.03 -10.07 30.46
N ALA A 433 -24.26 -9.01 30.75
CA ALA A 433 -23.98 -7.96 29.77
C ALA A 433 -23.27 -8.48 28.50
N LYS A 434 -22.25 -9.34 28.68
CA LYS A 434 -21.53 -9.99 27.57
C LYS A 434 -22.41 -10.95 26.77
N LEU A 435 -23.43 -11.55 27.39
CA LEU A 435 -24.39 -12.38 26.65
C LEU A 435 -25.21 -11.53 25.70
N ILE A 436 -25.72 -10.38 26.15
CA ILE A 436 -26.51 -9.48 25.31
C ILE A 436 -25.65 -8.96 24.14
N ASP A 437 -24.41 -8.57 24.42
CA ASP A 437 -23.42 -8.11 23.43
C ASP A 437 -23.14 -9.20 22.38
N LYS A 438 -22.84 -10.44 22.83
CA LYS A 438 -22.52 -11.55 21.92
C LYS A 438 -23.69 -12.16 21.15
N VAL A 439 -24.92 -11.89 21.57
CA VAL A 439 -26.10 -12.24 20.76
C VAL A 439 -26.39 -11.18 19.70
N PHE A 440 -25.94 -9.94 19.92
CA PHE A 440 -26.06 -8.88 18.92
C PHE A 440 -24.99 -8.97 17.83
N ASP A 441 -23.74 -9.25 18.23
CA ASP A 441 -22.63 -9.60 17.32
C ASP A 441 -22.95 -10.84 16.48
#